data_AF-A0A0F4VJP0-F1
#
_entry.id   AF-A0A0F4VJP0-F1
#
_cell.length_a   1.000
_cell.length_b   1.000
_cell.length_c   1.000
_cell.angle_alpha   90.00
_cell.angle_beta   90.00
_cell.angle_gamma   90.00
#
_symmetry.space_group_name_H-M   'P 1'
#
loop_
_entity.id
_entity.type
_entity.pdbx_description
1 polymer ?
#
loop_
_entity_poly.entity_id
_entity_poly.type
_entity_poly.pdbx_seq_one_letter_code
_entity_poly.pdbx_strand_id
1 'polypeptide(L)'
;MSESELKMSVQAIEEAIKAKDVAKLCEFLALITNGLQEITHSSKPQTTIIPLQGDPDLKKRVTVLALDYMKKKGAEGKSKFLLDILVPALGVHKTFVDCTDADFKAIELRLLEQSDA
;
A
#
# COMPACT_ATOMS: atom_id res chain seq x y z
N MET A 1 -19.93 11.59 17.55
CA MET A 1 -20.93 11.84 16.49
C MET A 1 -22.21 11.15 16.88
N SER A 2 -23.32 11.86 16.79
CA SER A 2 -24.66 11.35 17.09
C SER A 2 -25.30 10.75 15.84
N GLU A 3 -26.13 9.72 15.99
CA GLU A 3 -26.78 9.01 14.86
C GLU A 3 -27.58 9.94 13.92
N SER A 4 -28.12 11.04 14.44
CA SER A 4 -28.81 12.08 13.68
C SER A 4 -27.90 12.87 12.73
N GLU A 5 -26.62 13.05 13.08
CA GLU A 5 -25.63 13.74 12.24
C GLU A 5 -25.21 12.85 11.06
N LEU A 6 -25.14 11.53 11.28
CA LEU A 6 -24.84 10.54 10.25
C LEU A 6 -25.99 10.39 9.23
N LYS A 7 -27.24 10.47 9.68
CA LYS A 7 -28.41 10.44 8.79
C LYS A 7 -28.49 11.70 7.90
N MET A 8 -28.11 12.87 8.44
CA MET A 8 -28.03 14.11 7.65
C MET A 8 -26.91 14.08 6.59
N SER A 9 -25.78 13.42 6.86
CA SER A 9 -24.68 13.34 5.90
C SER A 9 -24.98 12.41 4.71
N VAL A 10 -25.71 11.31 4.92
CA VAL A 10 -26.12 10.40 3.84
C VAL A 10 -27.11 11.08 2.90
N GLN A 11 -28.09 11.81 3.44
CA GLN A 11 -29.07 12.52 2.63
C GLN A 11 -28.42 13.58 1.73
N ALA A 12 -27.40 14.29 2.22
CA ALA A 12 -26.65 15.27 1.43
C ALA A 12 -25.87 14.65 0.26
N ILE A 13 -25.36 13.42 0.43
CA ILE A 13 -24.70 12.67 -0.63
C ILE A 13 -25.72 12.20 -1.66
N GLU A 14 -26.86 11.67 -1.23
CA GLU A 14 -27.94 11.23 -2.13
C GLU A 14 -28.48 12.38 -2.99
N GLU A 15 -28.63 13.57 -2.41
CA GLU A 15 -29.05 14.76 -3.15
C GLU A 15 -28.00 15.21 -4.17
N ALA A 16 -26.71 15.17 -3.82
CA ALA A 16 -25.62 15.47 -4.76
C ALA A 16 -25.57 14.48 -5.93
N ILE A 17 -25.84 13.19 -5.69
CA ILE A 17 -25.95 12.16 -6.75
C ILE A 17 -27.14 12.44 -7.66
N LYS A 18 -28.32 12.73 -7.08
CA LYS A 18 -29.54 13.06 -7.84
C LYS A 18 -29.36 14.31 -8.70
N ALA A 19 -28.67 15.32 -8.17
CA ALA A 19 -28.34 16.55 -8.87
C ALA A 19 -27.19 16.41 -9.88
N LYS A 20 -26.49 15.26 -9.91
CA LYS A 20 -25.26 15.03 -10.68
C LYS A 20 -24.20 16.12 -10.42
N ASP A 21 -24.13 16.60 -9.18
CA ASP A 21 -23.22 17.65 -8.76
C ASP A 21 -21.82 17.06 -8.52
N VAL A 22 -21.04 17.01 -9.60
CA VAL A 22 -19.69 16.41 -9.60
C VAL A 22 -18.75 17.12 -8.62
N ALA A 23 -18.85 18.44 -8.48
CA ALA A 23 -17.99 19.21 -7.59
C ALA A 23 -18.21 18.79 -6.13
N LYS A 24 -19.47 18.71 -5.72
CA LYS A 24 -19.85 18.32 -4.35
C LYS A 24 -19.53 16.85 -4.05
N LEU A 25 -19.65 15.96 -5.04
CA LEU A 25 -19.24 14.56 -4.90
C LEU A 25 -17.71 14.42 -4.76
N CYS A 26 -16.93 15.25 -5.47
CA CYS A 26 -15.48 15.30 -5.31
C CYS A 26 -15.07 15.83 -3.92
N GLU A 27 -15.79 16.80 -3.36
CA GLU A 27 -15.57 17.28 -2.00
C GLU A 27 -15.80 16.18 -0.95
N PHE A 28 -16.90 15.41 -1.07
CA PHE A 28 -17.14 14.27 -0.20
C PHE A 28 -16.04 13.21 -0.31
N LEU A 29 -15.59 12.92 -1.54
CA LEU A 29 -14.48 12.00 -1.76
C LEU A 29 -13.19 12.48 -1.09
N ALA A 30 -12.88 13.78 -1.20
CA ALA A 30 -11.70 14.37 -0.58
C ALA A 30 -11.77 14.29 0.96
N LEU A 31 -12.93 14.61 1.56
CA LEU A 31 -13.12 14.53 3.00
C LEU A 31 -12.98 13.10 3.53
N ILE A 32 -13.57 12.11 2.84
CA ILE A 32 -13.42 10.70 3.19
C ILE A 32 -11.96 10.26 3.06
N THR A 33 -11.30 10.64 1.95
CA THR A 33 -9.90 10.27 1.71
C THR A 33 -8.97 10.87 2.76
N ASN A 34 -9.16 12.15 3.12
CA ASN A 34 -8.37 12.82 4.14
C ASN A 34 -8.60 12.21 5.53
N GLY A 35 -9.87 11.93 5.89
CA GLY A 35 -10.18 11.25 7.15
C GLY A 35 -9.55 9.85 7.25
N LEU A 36 -9.59 9.08 6.15
CA LEU A 36 -8.92 7.78 6.08
C LEU A 36 -7.40 7.90 6.16
N GLN A 37 -6.81 8.95 5.58
CA GLN A 37 -5.39 9.27 5.73
C GLN A 37 -5.06 9.57 7.19
N GLU A 38 -5.82 10.41 7.89
CA GLU A 38 -5.57 10.73 9.30
C GLU A 38 -5.67 9.48 10.21
N ILE A 39 -6.62 8.58 9.93
CA ILE A 39 -6.75 7.29 10.63
C ILE A 39 -5.53 6.39 10.36
N THR A 40 -5.09 6.30 9.10
CA THR A 40 -3.93 5.48 8.71
C THR A 40 -2.59 6.07 9.14
N HIS A 41 -2.48 7.40 9.28
CA HIS A 41 -1.32 8.09 9.82
C HIS A 41 -1.23 7.97 11.35
N SER A 42 -2.38 7.91 12.04
CA SER A 42 -2.43 7.67 13.50
C SER A 42 -1.94 6.28 13.90
N SER A 43 -1.76 5.36 12.94
CA SER A 43 -1.26 4.00 13.15
C SER A 43 0.16 3.76 12.60
N LYS A 44 0.85 4.77 12.06
CA LYS A 44 2.25 4.66 11.63
C LYS A 44 3.17 5.28 12.67
N PRO A 45 4.19 4.56 13.18
CA PRO A 45 5.31 5.22 13.86
C PRO A 45 5.90 6.24 12.87
N GLN A 46 6.00 7.50 13.27
CA GLN A 46 6.75 8.51 12.53
C GLN A 46 8.19 8.03 12.39
N THR A 47 8.51 7.46 11.24
CA THR A 47 9.90 7.17 10.86
C THR A 47 10.44 8.46 10.27
N THR A 48 11.26 9.15 11.07
CA THR A 48 12.14 10.22 10.62
C THR A 48 12.83 9.76 9.34
N ILE A 49 12.54 10.41 8.21
CA ILE A 49 13.21 10.15 6.95
C ILE A 49 14.62 10.76 7.08
N ILE A 50 15.53 9.97 7.63
CA ILE A 50 16.95 10.18 7.42
C ILE A 50 17.16 9.99 5.91
N PRO A 51 17.83 10.90 5.19
CA PRO A 51 18.21 10.65 3.80
C PRO A 51 19.24 9.52 3.82
N LEU A 52 18.75 8.28 3.78
CA LEU A 52 19.57 7.10 3.61
C LEU A 52 20.14 7.19 2.20
N GLN A 53 21.46 7.38 2.13
CA GLN A 53 22.23 7.04 0.93
C GLN A 53 21.66 5.75 0.36
N GLY A 54 21.10 5.85 -0.85
CA GLY A 54 20.50 4.71 -1.54
C GLY A 54 21.55 3.60 -1.63
N ASP A 55 21.19 2.41 -1.17
CA ASP A 55 22.06 1.26 -1.27
C ASP A 55 22.06 0.82 -2.73
N PRO A 56 23.18 1.04 -3.46
CA PRO A 56 23.21 0.85 -4.91
C PRO A 56 23.00 -0.61 -5.31
N ASP A 57 23.21 -1.56 -4.37
CA ASP A 57 23.07 -2.98 -4.58
C ASP A 57 21.74 -3.55 -4.06
N LEU A 58 20.91 -2.75 -3.39
CA LEU A 58 19.64 -3.20 -2.81
C LEU A 58 18.74 -3.87 -3.85
N LYS A 59 18.51 -3.21 -4.99
CA LYS A 59 17.70 -3.77 -6.07
C LYS A 59 18.26 -5.12 -6.55
N LYS A 60 19.59 -5.24 -6.64
CA LYS A 60 20.26 -6.47 -7.08
C LYS A 60 20.09 -7.59 -6.06
N ARG A 61 20.29 -7.32 -4.77
CA ARG A 61 20.08 -8.31 -3.70
C ARG A 61 18.63 -8.79 -3.64
N VAL A 62 17.67 -7.87 -3.68
CA VAL A 62 16.24 -8.22 -3.66
C VAL A 62 15.87 -9.04 -4.89
N THR A 63 16.42 -8.71 -6.06
CA THR A 63 16.23 -9.53 -7.27
C THR A 63 16.75 -10.96 -7.09
N VAL A 64 17.94 -11.13 -6.51
CA VAL A 64 18.52 -12.46 -6.26
C VAL A 64 17.65 -13.26 -5.29
N LEU A 65 17.23 -12.64 -4.17
CA LEU A 65 16.36 -13.28 -3.19
C LEU A 65 14.99 -13.66 -3.78
N ALA A 66 14.39 -12.77 -4.58
CA ALA A 66 13.13 -13.03 -5.26
C ALA A 66 13.26 -14.20 -6.23
N LEU A 67 14.34 -14.26 -7.01
CA LEU A 67 14.59 -15.36 -7.94
C LEU A 67 14.82 -16.69 -7.20
N ASP A 68 15.53 -16.67 -6.08
CA ASP A 68 15.74 -17.86 -5.25
C ASP A 68 14.42 -18.38 -4.66
N TYR A 69 13.60 -17.47 -4.10
CA TYR A 69 12.27 -17.79 -3.62
C TYR A 69 11.39 -18.40 -4.72
N MET A 70 11.35 -17.78 -5.90
CA MET A 70 10.58 -18.28 -7.04
C MET A 70 11.04 -19.68 -7.47
N LYS A 71 12.36 -19.94 -7.48
CA LYS A 71 12.90 -21.27 -7.79
C LYS A 71 12.49 -22.30 -6.74
N LYS A 72 12.57 -21.98 -5.45
CA LYS A 72 12.16 -22.87 -4.35
C LYS A 72 10.68 -23.27 -4.42
N LYS A 73 9.82 -22.38 -4.93
CA LYS A 73 8.37 -22.63 -5.07
C LYS A 73 7.98 -23.27 -6.42
N GLY A 74 8.94 -23.54 -7.32
CA GLY A 74 8.70 -24.28 -8.56
C GLY A 74 7.82 -23.52 -9.57
N ALA A 75 6.91 -24.23 -10.24
CA ALA A 75 6.08 -23.67 -11.31
C ALA A 75 5.19 -22.51 -10.85
N GLU A 76 4.76 -22.52 -9.58
CA GLU A 76 3.93 -21.46 -8.99
C GLU A 76 4.74 -20.30 -8.44
N GLY A 77 6.07 -20.33 -8.52
CA GLY A 77 6.92 -19.39 -7.80
C GLY A 77 6.66 -17.93 -8.10
N LYS A 78 6.33 -17.59 -9.36
CA LYS A 78 5.94 -16.22 -9.73
C LYS A 78 4.62 -15.79 -9.07
N SER A 79 3.63 -16.67 -9.06
CA SER A 79 2.33 -16.40 -8.43
C SER A 79 2.46 -16.27 -6.92
N LYS A 80 3.20 -17.19 -6.29
CA LYS A 80 3.48 -17.14 -4.85
C LYS A 80 4.32 -15.93 -4.47
N PHE A 81 5.30 -15.55 -5.28
CA PHE A 81 6.05 -14.32 -5.02
C PHE A 81 5.14 -13.08 -5.05
N LEU A 82 4.21 -13.02 -6.00
CA LEU A 82 3.24 -11.92 -6.08
C LEU A 82 2.34 -11.88 -4.83
N LEU A 83 1.77 -13.03 -4.44
CA LEU A 83 0.76 -13.13 -3.38
C LEU A 83 1.34 -13.14 -1.97
N ASP A 84 2.48 -13.79 -1.76
CA ASP A 84 3.06 -14.03 -0.44
C ASP A 84 4.10 -12.97 -0.05
N ILE A 85 4.71 -12.30 -1.05
CA ILE A 85 5.77 -11.31 -0.84
C ILE A 85 5.34 -9.92 -1.30
N LEU A 86 5.07 -9.73 -2.59
CA LEU A 86 4.91 -8.42 -3.21
C LEU A 86 3.67 -7.67 -2.69
N VAL A 87 2.50 -8.31 -2.73
CA VAL A 87 1.24 -7.71 -2.24
C VAL A 87 1.31 -7.45 -0.73
N PRO A 88 1.77 -8.39 0.11
CA PRO A 88 1.89 -8.13 1.55
C PRO A 88 2.95 -7.08 1.92
N ALA A 89 4.07 -7.01 1.19
CA ALA A 89 5.14 -6.05 1.48
C ALA A 89 4.77 -4.63 1.09
N LEU A 90 4.06 -4.44 -0.02
CA LEU A 90 3.77 -3.11 -0.58
C LEU A 90 2.35 -2.62 -0.28
N GLY A 91 1.42 -3.52 0.03
CA GLY A 91 -0.01 -3.20 0.23
C GLY A 91 -0.75 -2.73 -1.03
N VAL A 92 -0.06 -2.62 -2.16
CA VAL A 92 -0.60 -2.21 -3.46
C VAL A 92 0.06 -3.00 -4.58
N HIS A 93 -0.65 -3.15 -5.71
CA HIS A 93 -0.05 -3.70 -6.92
C HIS A 93 0.89 -2.67 -7.55
N LYS A 94 2.20 -2.96 -7.47
CA LYS A 94 3.27 -2.21 -8.14
C LYS A 94 4.12 -3.15 -8.98
N THR A 95 4.64 -2.66 -10.11
CA THR A 95 5.65 -3.41 -10.85
C THR A 95 7.02 -3.18 -10.22
N PHE A 96 7.95 -4.11 -10.45
CA PHE A 96 9.32 -4.03 -9.93
C PHE A 96 10.10 -2.81 -10.45
N VAL A 97 9.65 -2.19 -11.55
CA VAL A 97 10.23 -0.98 -12.13
C VAL A 97 9.78 0.27 -11.36
N ASP A 98 8.57 0.25 -10.82
CA ASP A 98 7.96 1.37 -10.06
C ASP A 98 8.29 1.31 -8.55
N CYS A 99 9.09 0.33 -8.15
CA CYS A 99 9.53 0.15 -6.77
C CYS A 99 10.64 1.16 -6.44
N THR A 100 10.44 1.85 -5.32
CA THR A 100 11.44 2.70 -4.67
C THR A 100 12.39 1.87 -3.80
N ASP A 101 13.47 2.46 -3.30
CA ASP A 101 14.36 1.78 -2.35
C ASP A 101 13.64 1.35 -1.07
N ALA A 102 12.64 2.12 -0.61
CA ALA A 102 11.81 1.73 0.52
C ALA A 102 10.97 0.48 0.21
N ASP A 103 10.41 0.41 -1.00
CA ASP A 103 9.67 -0.76 -1.49
C ASP A 103 10.60 -1.98 -1.55
N PHE A 104 11.81 -1.82 -2.07
CA PHE A 104 12.81 -2.90 -2.12
C PHE A 104 13.21 -3.39 -0.73
N LYS A 105 13.39 -2.51 0.26
CA LYS A 105 13.68 -2.92 1.64
C LYS A 105 12.53 -3.71 2.27
N ALA A 106 11.29 -3.30 2.03
CA ALA A 106 10.12 -4.02 2.52
C ALA A 106 10.03 -5.43 1.90
N ILE A 107 10.30 -5.55 0.60
CA ILE A 107 10.37 -6.85 -0.09
C ILE A 107 11.53 -7.70 0.43
N GLU A 108 12.71 -7.11 0.64
CA GLU A 108 13.90 -7.79 1.20
C GLU A 108 13.59 -8.42 2.55
N LEU A 109 13.01 -7.64 3.46
CA LEU A 109 12.64 -8.09 4.81
C LEU A 109 11.69 -9.29 4.75
N ARG A 110 10.64 -9.20 3.93
CA ARG A 110 9.66 -10.28 3.76
C ARG A 110 10.26 -11.54 3.15
N LEU A 111 11.20 -11.41 2.21
CA LEU A 111 11.91 -12.53 1.62
C LEU A 111 12.82 -13.25 2.63
N LEU A 112 13.47 -12.49 3.51
CA LEU A 112 14.31 -13.02 4.58
C LEU A 112 13.46 -13.77 5.62
N GLU A 113 12.34 -13.20 6.05
CA GLU A 113 11.39 -13.86 6.97
C GLU A 113 10.87 -15.20 6.44
N GLN A 114 10.69 -15.33 5.12
CA GLN A 114 10.26 -16.57 4.48
C GLN A 114 11.40 -17.55 4.20
N SER A 115 12.64 -17.13 4.39
CA SER A 115 13.83 -17.97 4.21
C SER A 115 14.30 -18.60 5.53
N ASP A 116 13.96 -17.99 6.67
CA ASP A 116 14.22 -18.51 8.03
C ASP A 116 13.09 -19.41 8.58
N ALA A 117 12.00 -19.59 7.83
CA ALA A 117 10.85 -20.43 8.17
C ALA A 117 10.81 -21.73 7.35
#